data_AF-A0A937DYA8-F1
#
_entry.id   AF-A0A937DYA8-F1
#
_cell.length_a   1.000
_cell.length_b   1.000
_cell.length_c   1.000
_cell.angle_alpha   90.00
_cell.angle_beta   90.00
_cell.angle_gamma   90.00
#
_symmetry.space_group_name_H-M   'P 1'
#
loop_
_entity.id
_entity.type
_entity.pdbx_description
1 polymer ?
#
loop_
_entity_poly.entity_id
_entity_poly.type
_entity_poly.pdbx_seq_one_letter_code
_entity_poly.pdbx_strand_id
1 'polypeptide(L)'
;MGLFSLFAKPRPANTDNKIAGPTFLEGITAHIDQPKNLHPREWRRKLRTAEGNEWFRIWFYGHQLNGRDPLVVATDAAPVLMYAEDVETGRHILLFDGARHGYSVLFGPSFARDQAEESRPLTHCFSDGYGNNAFRVTLSALYSVDHEMVFPISTGTRNPALKEGRTELNAMKRNAFGAFHVSLINKNGESITVLSEELV
;
A
#
# COMPACT_ATOMS: atom_id res chain seq x y z
N MET A 1 31.75 -5.87 28.72
CA MET A 1 30.29 -6.12 28.76
C MET A 1 29.58 -4.78 28.91
N GLY A 2 28.73 -4.43 27.95
CA GLY A 2 27.88 -3.25 28.01
C GLY A 2 26.58 -3.56 27.30
N LEU A 3 25.67 -4.22 28.03
CA LEU A 3 24.27 -4.37 27.64
C LEU A 3 23.56 -3.01 27.78
N PHE A 4 22.41 -2.89 27.13
CA PHE A 4 21.42 -1.79 27.16
C PHE A 4 21.52 -0.75 26.04
N SER A 5 21.20 -1.17 24.81
CA SER A 5 20.42 -0.35 23.87
C SER A 5 19.09 -1.04 23.56
N LEU A 6 18.17 -1.07 24.53
CA LEU A 6 16.85 -1.71 24.40
C LEU A 6 15.70 -0.72 24.63
N PHE A 7 15.82 0.48 24.05
CA PHE A 7 14.66 1.36 23.85
C PHE A 7 14.79 2.01 22.48
N ALA A 8 14.39 1.28 21.43
CA ALA A 8 14.00 1.94 20.20
C ALA A 8 12.84 2.88 20.56
N LYS A 9 13.07 4.20 20.45
CA LYS A 9 11.99 5.19 20.61
C LYS A 9 10.83 4.77 19.70
N PRO A 10 9.56 4.84 20.16
CA PRO A 10 8.43 4.64 19.25
C PRO A 10 8.61 5.59 18.07
N ARG A 11 8.70 5.03 16.84
CA ARG A 11 8.78 5.85 15.63
C ARG A 11 7.58 6.81 15.67
N PRO A 12 7.78 8.13 15.49
CA PRO A 12 6.67 9.08 15.53
C PRO A 12 5.59 8.63 14.55
N ALA A 13 4.32 8.74 14.94
CA ALA A 13 3.23 8.39 14.03
C ALA A 13 3.38 9.27 12.78
N ASN A 14 3.56 8.64 11.62
CA ASN A 14 4.12 9.34 10.46
C ASN A 14 3.13 10.35 9.82
N THR A 15 1.83 10.38 10.19
CA THR A 15 0.75 11.20 9.59
C THR A 15 0.25 12.22 10.60
N ASP A 16 -0.30 13.33 10.10
CA ASP A 16 -1.02 14.32 10.90
C ASP A 16 -2.17 13.71 11.73
N ASN A 17 -2.80 12.64 11.22
CA ASN A 17 -3.86 11.90 11.90
C ASN A 17 -3.38 10.67 12.70
N LYS A 18 -2.06 10.46 12.83
CA LYS A 18 -1.42 9.38 13.59
C LYS A 18 -1.74 7.94 13.16
N ILE A 19 -2.40 7.73 12.01
CA ILE A 19 -2.66 6.40 11.48
C ILE A 19 -1.36 5.76 10.97
N ALA A 20 -1.04 4.56 11.46
CA ALA A 20 0.08 3.77 10.95
C ALA A 20 -0.29 3.11 9.63
N GLY A 21 0.56 3.24 8.62
CA GLY A 21 0.32 2.66 7.30
C GLY A 21 0.77 1.20 7.17
N PRO A 22 0.57 0.61 5.98
CA PRO A 22 0.97 -0.76 5.68
C PRO A 22 2.46 -1.00 5.96
N THR A 23 2.80 -2.20 6.44
CA THR A 23 4.17 -2.52 6.88
C THR A 23 5.14 -2.59 5.70
N PHE A 24 4.67 -3.01 4.53
CA PHE A 24 5.49 -3.14 3.32
C PHE A 24 5.87 -1.79 2.69
N LEU A 25 5.29 -0.68 3.17
CA LEU A 25 5.59 0.70 2.74
C LEU A 25 6.41 1.47 3.77
N GLU A 26 6.84 0.81 4.84
CA GLU A 26 7.62 1.43 5.90
C GLU A 26 9.05 1.72 5.45
N GLY A 27 9.51 2.95 5.68
CA GLY A 27 10.86 3.39 5.30
C GLY A 27 11.02 3.84 3.85
N ILE A 28 10.00 3.67 3.00
CA ILE A 28 10.01 4.08 1.58
C ILE A 28 8.93 5.13 1.24
N THR A 29 8.40 5.77 2.27
CA THR A 29 7.37 6.80 2.15
C THR A 29 7.73 8.02 2.99
N ALA A 30 7.24 9.18 2.56
CA ALA A 30 7.42 10.44 3.26
C ALA A 30 6.06 11.11 3.52
N HIS A 31 6.03 11.92 4.58
CA HIS A 31 4.86 12.69 4.97
C HIS A 31 4.45 13.69 3.87
N ILE A 32 3.15 13.95 3.78
CA ILE A 32 2.54 15.00 2.97
C ILE A 32 2.08 16.07 3.96
N ASP A 33 2.73 17.21 3.97
CA ASP A 33 2.37 18.30 4.87
C ASP A 33 0.97 18.85 4.53
N GLN A 34 0.11 18.98 5.55
CA GLN A 34 -1.23 19.57 5.43
C GLN A 34 -2.08 18.94 4.29
N PRO A 35 -2.32 17.62 4.33
CA PRO A 35 -3.04 16.94 3.27
C PRO A 35 -4.50 17.43 3.22
N LYS A 36 -4.95 17.78 2.02
CA LYS A 36 -6.35 18.16 1.79
C LYS A 36 -7.27 16.96 1.94
N ASN A 37 -8.39 17.13 2.66
CA ASN A 37 -9.46 16.14 2.81
C ASN A 37 -8.94 14.77 3.28
N LEU A 38 -8.01 14.73 4.24
CA LEU A 38 -7.53 13.48 4.82
C LEU A 38 -8.61 12.89 5.74
N HIS A 39 -9.08 11.68 5.44
CA HIS A 39 -10.08 11.03 6.28
C HIS A 39 -9.45 10.58 7.63
N PRO A 40 -10.18 10.59 8.76
CA PRO A 40 -9.62 10.24 10.07
C PRO A 40 -9.04 8.83 10.16
N ARG A 41 -9.53 7.90 9.35
CA ARG A 41 -9.07 6.50 9.25
C ARG A 41 -8.23 6.22 8.00
N GLU A 42 -7.68 7.26 7.38
CA GLU A 42 -6.87 7.13 6.18
C GLU A 42 -5.38 7.32 6.50
N TRP A 43 -4.54 6.42 6.04
CA TRP A 43 -3.12 6.68 5.91
C TRP A 43 -2.82 7.17 4.50
N ARG A 44 -2.17 8.32 4.34
CA ARG A 44 -1.77 8.86 3.02
C ARG A 44 -0.32 9.33 3.02
N ARG A 45 0.44 8.97 1.97
CA ARG A 45 1.86 9.31 1.82
C ARG A 45 2.28 9.56 0.40
N LYS A 46 3.38 10.29 0.23
CA LYS A 46 4.17 10.25 -1.01
C LYS A 46 5.22 9.14 -0.95
N LEU A 47 5.45 8.48 -2.07
CA LEU A 47 6.57 7.54 -2.22
C LEU A 47 7.88 8.35 -2.28
N ARG A 48 8.87 7.90 -1.52
CA ARG A 48 10.22 8.48 -1.53
C ARG A 48 11.22 7.43 -1.09
N THR A 49 12.24 7.18 -1.91
CA THR A 49 13.28 6.21 -1.55
C THR A 49 14.14 6.70 -0.38
N ALA A 50 15.00 5.82 0.15
CA ALA A 50 15.93 6.18 1.23
C ALA A 50 16.95 7.22 0.76
N GLU A 51 17.29 7.19 -0.53
CA GLU A 51 18.17 8.11 -1.24
C GLU A 51 17.49 9.46 -1.52
N GLY A 52 16.17 9.55 -1.35
CA GLY A 52 15.39 10.78 -1.54
C GLY A 52 14.76 10.92 -2.93
N ASN A 53 14.80 9.89 -3.76
CA ASN A 53 14.22 9.92 -5.11
C ASN A 53 12.68 9.94 -5.03
N GLU A 54 12.06 10.75 -5.90
CA GLU A 54 10.61 10.98 -5.88
C GLU A 54 9.92 10.74 -7.23
N TRP A 55 10.66 10.33 -8.27
CA TRP A 55 10.14 10.08 -9.61
C TRP A 55 10.22 8.60 -9.97
N PHE A 56 9.13 8.05 -10.48
CA PHE A 56 8.99 6.62 -10.71
C PHE A 56 8.24 6.31 -12.00
N ARG A 57 8.63 5.23 -12.68
CA ARG A 57 7.78 4.58 -13.70
C ARG A 57 6.87 3.58 -13.00
N ILE A 58 5.64 3.43 -13.47
CA ILE A 58 4.66 2.54 -12.84
C ILE A 58 4.48 1.31 -13.70
N TRP A 59 4.81 0.17 -13.14
CA TRP A 59 4.69 -1.14 -13.76
C TRP A 59 3.56 -1.91 -13.12
N PHE A 60 2.76 -2.60 -13.92
CA PHE A 60 1.64 -3.36 -13.38
C PHE A 60 1.33 -4.64 -14.16
N TYR A 61 0.69 -5.55 -13.45
CA TYR A 61 -0.13 -6.61 -13.99
C TYR A 61 -1.60 -6.25 -13.71
N GLY A 62 -2.44 -6.33 -14.74
CA GLY A 62 -3.84 -5.93 -14.71
C GLY A 62 -4.29 -5.39 -16.06
N HIS A 63 -5.57 -5.05 -16.19
CA HIS A 63 -6.10 -4.36 -17.35
C HIS A 63 -6.23 -2.88 -17.06
N GLN A 64 -5.62 -2.04 -17.89
CA GLN A 64 -5.91 -0.61 -17.87
C GLN A 64 -7.26 -0.38 -18.56
N LEU A 65 -8.20 0.25 -17.86
CA LEU A 65 -9.49 0.61 -18.45
C LEU A 65 -9.27 1.68 -19.53
N ASN A 66 -9.88 1.43 -20.70
CA ASN A 66 -9.91 2.40 -21.79
C ASN A 66 -11.02 3.42 -21.51
N GLY A 67 -10.71 4.72 -21.56
CA GLY A 67 -11.71 5.77 -21.37
C GLY A 67 -11.14 6.99 -20.67
N ARG A 68 -11.97 7.69 -19.89
CA ARG A 68 -11.55 8.86 -19.12
C ARG A 68 -10.76 8.50 -17.85
N ASP A 69 -10.98 7.30 -17.32
CA ASP A 69 -10.39 6.87 -16.05
C ASP A 69 -9.28 5.84 -16.31
N PRO A 70 -8.01 6.19 -16.05
CA PRO A 70 -6.86 5.33 -16.35
C PRO A 70 -6.61 4.27 -15.27
N LEU A 71 -7.69 3.71 -14.72
CA LEU A 71 -7.62 2.73 -13.64
C LEU A 71 -7.08 1.40 -14.15
N VAL A 72 -6.19 0.81 -13.38
CA VAL A 72 -5.75 -0.58 -13.53
C VAL A 72 -6.68 -1.45 -12.68
N VAL A 73 -7.29 -2.45 -13.30
CA VAL A 73 -8.18 -3.42 -12.66
C VAL A 73 -7.64 -4.84 -12.79
N ALA A 74 -8.14 -5.76 -11.98
CA ALA A 74 -7.79 -7.17 -12.04
C ALA A 74 -8.09 -7.79 -13.42
N THR A 75 -7.41 -8.89 -13.72
CA THR A 75 -7.77 -9.74 -14.86
C THR A 75 -8.69 -10.86 -14.38
N ASP A 76 -9.26 -11.62 -15.32
CA ASP A 76 -10.02 -12.83 -14.96
C ASP A 76 -9.14 -13.92 -14.32
N ALA A 77 -7.82 -13.84 -14.51
CA ALA A 77 -6.86 -14.80 -13.99
C ALA A 77 -6.39 -14.42 -12.57
N ALA A 78 -6.01 -13.16 -12.34
CA ALA A 78 -5.42 -12.77 -11.07
C ALA A 78 -5.64 -11.30 -10.67
N PRO A 79 -5.54 -10.99 -9.35
CA PRO A 79 -5.62 -9.62 -8.85
C PRO A 79 -4.47 -8.72 -9.36
N VAL A 80 -4.70 -7.40 -9.27
CA VAL A 80 -3.71 -6.38 -9.65
C VAL A 80 -2.40 -6.55 -8.87
N LEU A 81 -1.29 -6.37 -9.57
CA LEU A 81 0.04 -6.23 -8.99
C LEU A 81 0.66 -4.93 -9.52
N MET A 82 1.21 -4.10 -8.65
CA MET A 82 1.75 -2.79 -9.04
C MET A 82 3.09 -2.49 -8.36
N TYR A 83 4.05 -2.05 -9.16
CA TYR A 83 5.38 -1.64 -8.75
C TYR A 83 5.71 -0.23 -9.25
N ALA A 84 6.53 0.47 -8.48
CA ALA A 84 7.24 1.66 -8.91
C ALA A 84 8.68 1.27 -9.25
N GLU A 85 9.17 1.66 -10.42
CA GLU A 85 10.58 1.63 -10.78
C GLU A 85 11.16 3.02 -10.56
N ASP A 86 12.17 3.13 -9.69
CA ASP A 86 12.93 4.36 -9.49
C ASP A 86 13.63 4.77 -10.80
N VAL A 87 13.37 5.97 -11.31
CA VAL A 87 13.94 6.43 -12.59
C VAL A 87 15.46 6.60 -12.54
N GLU A 88 16.03 6.86 -11.36
CA GLU A 88 17.46 7.08 -11.18
C GLU A 88 18.22 5.76 -11.05
N THR A 89 17.62 4.75 -10.42
CA THR A 89 18.34 3.50 -10.08
C THR A 89 17.81 2.26 -10.79
N GLY A 90 16.66 2.32 -11.47
CA GLY A 90 15.96 1.17 -12.07
C GLY A 90 15.40 0.17 -11.05
N ARG A 91 15.42 0.50 -9.75
CA ARG A 91 15.01 -0.41 -8.68
C ARG A 91 13.48 -0.47 -8.60
N HIS A 92 12.95 -1.68 -8.57
CA HIS A 92 11.52 -1.90 -8.38
C HIS A 92 11.14 -1.91 -6.89
N ILE A 93 10.01 -1.26 -6.59
CA ILE A 93 9.43 -1.09 -5.27
C ILE A 93 7.97 -1.52 -5.35
N LEU A 94 7.57 -2.48 -4.52
CA LEU A 94 6.18 -2.95 -4.48
C LEU A 94 5.26 -1.84 -3.95
N LEU A 95 4.23 -1.47 -4.71
CA LEU A 95 3.20 -0.52 -4.29
C LEU A 95 1.95 -1.22 -3.78
N PHE A 96 1.54 -2.29 -4.46
CA PHE A 96 0.33 -3.03 -4.12
C PHE A 96 0.37 -4.44 -4.74
N ASP A 97 -0.21 -5.40 -4.02
CA ASP A 97 -0.42 -6.78 -4.47
C ASP A 97 -1.79 -7.22 -3.97
N GLY A 98 -2.78 -7.25 -4.86
CA GLY A 98 -4.16 -7.63 -4.54
C GLY A 98 -4.34 -9.09 -4.16
N ALA A 99 -3.32 -9.94 -4.35
CA ALA A 99 -3.33 -11.31 -3.87
C ALA A 99 -2.71 -11.45 -2.45
N ARG A 100 -2.14 -10.37 -1.89
CA ARG A 100 -1.43 -10.41 -0.60
C ARG A 100 -1.87 -9.35 0.40
N HIS A 101 -2.48 -8.27 -0.05
CA HIS A 101 -2.76 -7.11 0.79
C HIS A 101 -4.26 -6.79 0.85
N GLY A 102 -4.69 -6.22 1.98
CA GLY A 102 -6.08 -5.85 2.23
C GLY A 102 -6.79 -6.81 3.18
N TYR A 103 -7.91 -6.35 3.72
CA TYR A 103 -8.70 -7.09 4.69
C TYR A 103 -9.27 -8.39 4.10
N SER A 104 -9.89 -8.32 2.91
CA SER A 104 -10.46 -9.49 2.23
C SER A 104 -9.44 -10.59 1.97
N VAL A 105 -8.17 -10.25 1.69
CA VAL A 105 -7.10 -11.24 1.47
C VAL A 105 -6.61 -11.85 2.79
N LEU A 106 -6.51 -11.05 3.85
CA LEU A 106 -6.02 -11.52 5.15
C LEU A 106 -7.03 -12.40 5.89
N PHE A 107 -8.33 -12.14 5.71
CA PHE A 107 -9.41 -12.80 6.45
C PHE A 107 -10.39 -13.59 5.58
N GLY A 108 -10.26 -13.50 4.26
CA GLY A 108 -11.07 -14.27 3.32
C GLY A 108 -10.67 -15.74 3.23
N PRO A 109 -11.45 -16.54 2.49
CA PRO A 109 -11.16 -17.95 2.28
C PRO A 109 -9.82 -18.14 1.53
N SER A 110 -9.15 -19.26 1.81
CA SER A 110 -7.78 -19.59 1.36
C SER A 110 -7.52 -19.48 -0.16
N PHE A 111 -8.55 -19.42 -1.00
CA PHE A 111 -8.47 -19.23 -2.45
C PHE A 111 -7.64 -18.01 -2.89
N ALA A 112 -7.57 -16.97 -2.06
CA ALA A 112 -6.74 -15.79 -2.36
C ALA A 112 -5.23 -16.10 -2.39
N ARG A 113 -4.76 -17.15 -1.68
CA ARG A 113 -3.34 -17.51 -1.63
C ARG A 113 -2.88 -18.25 -2.89
N ASP A 114 -3.71 -19.14 -3.44
CA ASP A 114 -3.35 -19.93 -4.61
C ASP A 114 -3.25 -19.04 -5.87
N GLN A 115 -4.03 -17.95 -5.94
CA GLN A 115 -3.93 -16.94 -7.01
C GLN A 115 -2.65 -16.09 -6.94
N ALA A 116 -2.00 -16.00 -5.77
CA ALA A 116 -0.73 -15.29 -5.64
C ALA A 116 0.41 -16.05 -6.34
N GLU A 117 0.25 -17.36 -6.56
CA GLU A 117 1.22 -18.26 -7.21
C GLU A 117 1.12 -18.25 -8.74
N GLU A 118 0.08 -17.65 -9.31
CA GLU A 118 0.01 -17.44 -10.76
C GLU A 118 1.07 -16.43 -11.23
N SER A 119 1.66 -16.71 -12.40
CA SER A 119 2.63 -15.82 -13.03
C SER A 119 1.97 -14.50 -13.39
N ARG A 120 2.34 -13.43 -12.68
CA ARG A 120 1.89 -12.05 -12.89
C ARG A 120 3.04 -11.19 -13.42
N PRO A 121 3.42 -11.34 -14.71
CA PRO A 121 4.55 -10.60 -15.26
C PRO A 121 4.21 -9.11 -15.38
N LEU A 122 5.17 -8.25 -15.02
CA LEU A 122 5.04 -6.79 -15.13
C LEU A 122 5.26 -6.34 -16.59
N THR A 123 4.30 -6.62 -17.47
CA THR A 123 4.42 -6.36 -18.91
C THR A 123 3.98 -4.96 -19.33
N HIS A 124 3.30 -4.23 -18.45
CA HIS A 124 2.75 -2.90 -18.77
C HIS A 124 3.42 -1.82 -17.94
N CYS A 125 3.92 -0.78 -18.63
CA CYS A 125 4.38 0.46 -18.02
C CYS A 125 3.35 1.55 -18.32
N PHE A 126 2.88 2.22 -17.28
CA PHE A 126 1.88 3.28 -17.41
C PHE A 126 2.47 4.52 -18.11
N SER A 127 1.67 5.11 -19.00
CA SER A 127 1.91 6.44 -19.55
C SER A 127 0.61 7.25 -19.55
N ASP A 128 0.70 8.55 -19.28
CA ASP A 128 -0.46 9.44 -19.35
C ASP A 128 -0.81 9.83 -20.80
N GLY A 129 -1.90 10.58 -20.99
CA GLY A 129 -2.36 11.03 -22.31
C GLY A 129 -1.39 11.97 -23.05
N TYR A 130 -0.37 12.50 -22.36
CA TYR A 130 0.70 13.32 -22.96
C TYR A 130 1.96 12.50 -23.28
N GLY A 131 1.95 11.19 -22.98
CA GLY A 131 3.11 10.31 -23.15
C GLY A 131 4.14 10.42 -22.02
N ASN A 132 3.83 11.08 -20.90
CA ASN A 132 4.71 11.04 -19.72
C ASN A 132 4.67 9.64 -19.11
N ASN A 133 5.82 9.13 -18.69
CA ASN A 133 5.95 7.81 -18.06
C ASN A 133 6.69 7.85 -16.72
N ALA A 134 6.95 9.05 -16.17
CA ALA A 134 7.58 9.27 -14.89
C ALA A 134 6.70 10.17 -14.04
N PHE A 135 6.45 9.73 -12.80
CA PHE A 135 5.46 10.35 -11.92
C PHE A 135 5.96 10.42 -10.48
N ARG A 136 5.47 11.40 -9.72
CA ARG A 136 5.49 11.33 -8.25
C ARG A 136 4.28 10.51 -7.81
N VAL A 137 4.45 9.66 -6.80
CA VAL A 137 3.41 8.71 -6.39
C VAL A 137 2.85 9.08 -5.03
N THR A 138 1.53 9.09 -4.90
CA THR A 138 0.79 9.18 -3.65
C THR A 138 0.06 7.86 -3.40
N LEU A 139 0.19 7.33 -2.18
CA LEU A 139 -0.41 6.09 -1.72
C LEU A 139 -1.42 6.41 -0.62
N SER A 140 -2.58 5.77 -0.66
CA SER A 140 -3.61 5.89 0.37
C SER A 140 -4.14 4.52 0.79
N ALA A 141 -4.26 4.29 2.10
CA ALA A 141 -4.92 3.12 2.68
C ALA A 141 -6.03 3.60 3.61
N LEU A 142 -7.27 3.14 3.37
CA LEU A 142 -8.42 3.47 4.19
C LEU A 142 -8.82 2.26 5.04
N TYR A 143 -8.90 2.46 6.35
CA TYR A 143 -9.25 1.41 7.30
C TYR A 143 -10.77 1.45 7.56
N SER A 144 -11.49 0.46 7.02
CA SER A 144 -12.95 0.36 7.04
C SER A 144 -13.51 -0.05 8.41
N VAL A 145 -12.75 -0.81 9.17
CA VAL A 145 -13.11 -1.31 10.50
C VAL A 145 -12.31 -0.63 11.60
N ASP A 146 -12.95 -0.40 12.74
CA ASP A 146 -12.21 -0.11 13.96
C ASP A 146 -11.50 -1.39 14.41
N HIS A 147 -10.19 -1.41 14.26
CA HIS A 147 -9.37 -2.56 14.63
C HIS A 147 -9.48 -2.93 16.11
N GLU A 148 -9.85 -2.01 16.99
CA GLU A 148 -10.08 -2.32 18.41
C GLU A 148 -11.38 -3.09 18.63
N MET A 149 -12.38 -2.90 17.74
CA MET A 149 -13.61 -3.70 17.75
C MET A 149 -13.41 -5.09 17.15
N VAL A 150 -12.62 -5.20 16.07
CA VAL A 150 -12.42 -6.47 15.34
C VAL A 150 -11.32 -7.34 15.95
N PHE A 151 -10.28 -6.73 16.53
CA PHE A 151 -9.22 -7.42 17.25
C PHE A 151 -9.21 -6.99 18.70
N PRO A 152 -10.23 -7.38 19.50
CA PRO A 152 -10.27 -7.05 20.90
C PRO A 152 -9.00 -7.58 21.55
N ILE A 153 -8.30 -6.70 22.27
CA ILE A 153 -7.16 -7.03 23.13
C ILE A 153 -7.72 -7.78 24.36
N SER A 154 -8.44 -8.87 24.16
CA SER A 154 -8.92 -9.68 25.26
C SER A 154 -7.69 -10.29 25.93
N THR A 155 -7.54 -9.95 27.21
CA THR A 155 -6.52 -10.44 28.12
C THR A 155 -6.57 -11.97 28.19
N GLY A 156 -5.79 -12.66 27.35
CA GLY A 156 -5.55 -14.11 27.47
C GLY A 156 -6.28 -15.02 26.48
N THR A 157 -7.23 -14.54 25.68
CA THR A 157 -7.87 -15.35 24.64
C THR A 157 -7.14 -15.18 23.31
N ARG A 158 -6.36 -16.21 22.95
CA ARG A 158 -5.65 -16.33 21.68
C ARG A 158 -6.70 -16.29 20.55
N ASN A 159 -6.71 -15.24 19.73
CA ASN A 159 -7.45 -15.28 18.47
C ASN A 159 -6.87 -16.42 17.64
N PRO A 160 -7.65 -17.43 17.21
CA PRO A 160 -7.13 -18.60 16.51
C PRO A 160 -6.42 -18.28 15.19
N ALA A 161 -6.66 -17.10 14.60
CA ALA A 161 -5.93 -16.60 13.43
C ALA A 161 -4.53 -16.04 13.76
N LEU A 162 -4.25 -15.74 15.02
CA LEU A 162 -2.96 -15.25 15.52
C LEU A 162 -2.23 -16.38 16.23
N LYS A 163 -1.42 -17.13 15.47
CA LYS A 163 -0.52 -18.14 16.07
C LYS A 163 0.59 -17.49 16.90
N GLU A 164 0.97 -16.26 16.60
CA GLU A 164 2.14 -15.60 17.16
C GLU A 164 1.84 -14.16 17.63
N GLY A 165 2.75 -13.58 18.42
CA GLY A 165 2.47 -12.56 19.44
C GLY A 165 2.05 -11.14 18.99
N ARG A 166 2.13 -10.17 19.91
CA ARG A 166 1.63 -8.78 19.73
C ARG A 166 2.19 -8.05 18.50
N THR A 167 3.44 -8.32 18.11
CA THR A 167 4.07 -7.70 16.93
C THR A 167 3.36 -8.09 15.63
N GLU A 168 2.93 -9.34 15.52
CA GLU A 168 2.19 -9.81 14.35
C GLU A 168 0.79 -9.24 14.29
N LEU A 169 0.11 -9.13 15.44
CA LEU A 169 -1.18 -8.47 15.51
C LEU A 169 -1.11 -7.02 14.99
N ASN A 170 -0.08 -6.27 15.38
CA ASN A 170 0.11 -4.90 14.89
C ASN A 170 0.38 -4.85 13.38
N ALA A 171 1.21 -5.76 12.86
CA ALA A 171 1.47 -5.86 11.43
C ALA A 171 0.19 -6.21 10.66
N MET A 172 -0.58 -7.17 11.16
CA MET A 172 -1.86 -7.60 10.59
C MET A 172 -2.86 -6.45 10.57
N LYS A 173 -3.07 -5.72 11.68
CA LYS A 173 -3.93 -4.53 11.73
C LYS A 173 -3.54 -3.51 10.66
N ARG A 174 -2.24 -3.19 10.55
CA ARG A 174 -1.71 -2.22 9.57
C ARG A 174 -1.92 -2.63 8.12
N ASN A 175 -1.97 -3.93 7.82
CA ASN A 175 -2.15 -4.44 6.46
C ASN A 175 -3.61 -4.80 6.14
N ALA A 176 -4.51 -4.75 7.12
CA ALA A 176 -5.94 -5.03 7.02
C ALA A 176 -6.77 -3.80 6.63
N PHE A 177 -6.29 -3.03 5.65
CA PHE A 177 -7.06 -1.91 5.09
C PHE A 177 -8.21 -2.42 4.21
N GLY A 178 -9.31 -1.67 4.21
CA GLY A 178 -10.51 -1.99 3.43
C GLY A 178 -10.55 -1.29 2.07
N ALA A 179 -9.69 -0.33 1.82
CA ALA A 179 -9.47 0.21 0.48
C ALA A 179 -8.03 0.72 0.31
N PHE A 180 -7.53 0.71 -0.92
CA PHE A 180 -6.20 1.19 -1.27
C PHE A 180 -6.22 1.95 -2.60
N HIS A 181 -5.53 3.09 -2.62
CA HIS A 181 -5.44 3.95 -3.79
C HIS A 181 -4.00 4.29 -4.15
N VAL A 182 -3.72 4.36 -5.44
CA VAL A 182 -2.46 4.87 -6.00
C VAL A 182 -2.80 6.02 -6.95
N SER A 183 -2.27 7.19 -6.63
CA SER A 183 -2.38 8.38 -7.47
C SER A 183 -1.01 8.85 -7.92
N LEU A 184 -0.93 9.29 -9.16
CA LEU A 184 0.27 9.76 -9.84
C LEU A 184 0.17 11.25 -10.07
N ILE A 185 1.28 11.95 -9.93
CA ILE A 185 1.40 13.37 -10.28
C ILE A 185 2.43 13.47 -11.41
N ASN A 186 1.98 13.90 -12.58
CA ASN A 186 2.86 14.09 -13.74
C ASN A 186 3.67 15.39 -13.64
N LYS A 187 4.56 15.63 -14.62
CA LYS A 187 5.39 16.84 -14.69
C LYS A 187 4.59 18.13 -14.84
N ASN A 188 3.36 18.04 -15.33
CA ASN A 188 2.44 19.17 -15.47
C ASN A 188 1.67 19.47 -14.17
N GLY A 189 1.85 18.66 -13.12
CA GLY A 189 1.15 18.79 -11.85
C GLY A 189 -0.27 18.20 -11.84
N GLU A 190 -0.66 17.49 -12.89
CA GLU A 190 -1.94 16.80 -12.96
C GLU A 190 -1.92 15.54 -12.11
N SER A 191 -2.98 15.35 -11.32
CA SER A 191 -3.17 14.17 -10.48
C SER A 191 -4.04 13.14 -11.21
N ILE A 192 -3.55 11.90 -11.28
CA ILE A 192 -4.17 10.79 -12.00
C ILE A 192 -4.28 9.61 -11.05
N THR A 193 -5.49 9.09 -10.81
CA THR A 193 -5.65 7.86 -10.02
C THR A 193 -5.58 6.65 -10.93
N VAL A 194 -4.64 5.74 -10.64
CA VAL A 194 -4.39 4.53 -11.44
C VAL A 194 -4.77 3.24 -10.70
N LEU A 195 -5.01 3.31 -9.40
CA LEU A 195 -5.54 2.19 -8.62
C LEU A 195 -6.57 2.70 -7.62
N SER A 196 -7.70 2.00 -7.52
CA SER A 196 -8.73 2.25 -6.52
C SER A 196 -9.42 0.93 -6.19
N GLU A 197 -8.90 0.23 -5.18
CA GLU A 197 -9.39 -1.10 -4.79
C GLU A 197 -10.20 -1.03 -3.50
N GLU A 198 -11.34 -1.72 -3.48
CA GLU A 198 -12.13 -2.00 -2.28
C GLU A 198 -11.89 -3.45 -1.86
N LEU A 199 -11.52 -3.66 -0.60
CA LEU A 199 -10.89 -4.87 -0.07
C LEU A 199 -11.56 -5.30 1.24
N VAL A 200 -12.88 -5.23 1.30
CA VAL A 200 -13.70 -5.55 2.49
C VAL A 200 -14.31 -6.95 2.46
#